data_AF-A0A8B8F9B1-F1
#
_entry.id   AF-A0A8B8F9B1-F1
#
_cell.length_a   1.000
_cell.length_b   1.000
_cell.length_c   1.000
_cell.angle_alpha   90.00
_cell.angle_beta   90.00
_cell.angle_gamma   90.00
#
_symmetry.space_group_name_H-M   'P 1'
#
loop_
_entity.id
_entity.type
_entity.pdbx_description
1 polymer ?
#
loop_
_entity_poly.entity_id
_entity_poly.type
_entity_poly.pdbx_seq_one_letter_code
_entity_poly.pdbx_strand_id
1 'polypeptide(L)'
;MEWLNMFNWLAYSNLKKGGFCKYCVLFPPSDGGKGNQPLRVFVTEPFVNYKKGLKLLRNHGSTDYHQLCIEKGSAFLQNFNAGGSKSISIMIDDKTKKIVEANKQRLTPIIKTIIFCG
;
A
#
# COMPACT_ATOMS: atom_id res chain seq x y z
N MET A 1 8.01 -10.64 16.68
CA MET A 1 6.75 -10.66 15.90
C MET A 1 5.66 -9.75 16.50
N GLU A 2 5.66 -9.48 17.81
CA GLU A 2 4.58 -8.70 18.46
C GLU A 2 4.27 -7.34 17.84
N TRP A 3 5.28 -6.59 17.35
CA TRP A 3 5.03 -5.28 16.75
C TRP A 3 4.30 -5.35 15.40
N LEU A 4 4.51 -6.40 14.60
CA LEU A 4 3.77 -6.59 13.35
C LEU A 4 2.28 -6.84 13.60
N ASN A 5 1.97 -7.51 14.71
CA ASN A 5 0.59 -7.76 15.14
C ASN A 5 -0.02 -6.50 15.78
N MET A 6 0.76 -5.72 16.53
CA MET A 6 0.26 -4.51 17.19
C MET A 6 0.04 -3.34 16.20
N PHE A 7 0.83 -3.28 15.14
CA PHE A 7 0.73 -2.27 14.10
C PHE A 7 0.39 -2.93 12.77
N ASN A 8 -0.90 -3.16 12.50
CA ASN A 8 -1.38 -3.84 11.29
C ASN A 8 -0.94 -3.19 9.96
N TRP A 9 -0.46 -1.95 9.99
CA TRP A 9 0.11 -1.23 8.84
C TRP A 9 1.60 -1.53 8.60
N LEU A 10 2.31 -2.10 9.57
CA LEU A 10 3.73 -2.43 9.50
C LEU A 10 3.93 -3.76 8.77
N ALA A 11 4.80 -3.75 7.76
CA ALA A 11 5.23 -4.92 7.00
C ALA A 11 6.76 -5.02 7.03
N TYR A 12 7.30 -6.22 7.15
CA TYR A 12 8.75 -6.43 7.13
C TYR A 12 9.23 -6.81 5.73
N SER A 13 10.27 -6.14 5.23
CA SER A 13 10.95 -6.52 3.99
C SER A 13 12.18 -7.36 4.31
N ASN A 14 12.19 -8.62 3.88
CA ASN A 14 13.38 -9.49 3.99
C ASN A 14 14.55 -8.93 3.17
N LEU A 15 14.27 -8.41 1.97
CA LEU A 15 15.28 -7.84 1.07
C LEU A 15 15.97 -6.61 1.69
N LYS A 16 15.20 -5.72 2.33
CA LYS A 16 15.71 -4.48 2.93
C LYS A 16 16.01 -4.61 4.43
N LYS A 17 15.76 -5.78 5.02
CA LYS A 17 15.98 -6.12 6.44
C LYS A 17 15.39 -5.10 7.42
N GLY A 18 14.13 -4.67 7.20
CA GLY A 18 13.47 -3.75 8.11
C GLY A 18 12.00 -3.46 7.77
N GLY A 19 11.39 -2.64 8.62
CA GLY A 19 9.94 -2.36 8.59
C GLY A 19 9.54 -1.22 7.66
N PHE A 20 8.42 -1.41 6.97
CA PHE A 20 7.77 -0.41 6.10
C PHE A 20 6.31 -0.28 6.48
N CYS A 21 5.71 0.87 6.19
CA CYS A 21 4.29 1.07 6.32
C CYS A 21 3.62 0.83 4.96
N LYS A 22 2.78 -0.21 4.87
CA LYS A 22 2.17 -0.66 3.61
C LYS A 22 1.33 0.43 2.93
N TYR A 23 0.60 1.23 3.71
CA TYR A 23 -0.24 2.31 3.18
C TYR A 23 0.59 3.49 2.71
N CYS A 24 1.56 3.89 3.52
CA CYS A 24 2.44 5.03 3.26
C CYS A 24 3.33 4.81 2.03
N VAL A 25 3.76 3.57 1.78
CA VAL A 25 4.50 3.16 0.57
C VAL A 25 3.61 3.18 -0.68
N LEU A 26 2.37 2.70 -0.59
CA LEU A 26 1.48 2.55 -1.75
C LEU A 26 0.70 3.81 -2.10
N PHE A 27 0.40 4.66 -1.12
CA PHE A 27 -0.44 5.85 -1.26
C PHE A 27 0.27 7.12 -0.76
N PRO A 28 1.52 7.40 -1.15
CA PRO A 28 2.22 8.60 -0.70
C PRO A 28 1.43 9.86 -1.11
N PRO A 29 1.40 10.93 -0.29
CA PRO A 29 0.88 12.22 -0.71
C PRO A 29 1.76 12.74 -1.84
N SER A 30 1.17 13.58 -2.67
CA SER A 30 1.90 14.35 -3.68
C SER A 30 3.00 15.20 -3.05
N ASP A 31 2.78 15.67 -1.81
CA ASP A 31 3.65 16.59 -1.10
C ASP A 31 3.83 16.13 0.37
N GLY A 32 5.09 15.93 0.77
CA GLY A 32 5.46 15.53 2.13
C GLY A 32 5.38 16.72 3.10
N GLY A 33 4.22 16.92 3.72
CA GLY A 33 4.04 17.89 4.82
C GLY A 33 4.35 19.35 4.48
N LYS A 34 4.43 20.20 5.51
CA LYS A 34 4.80 21.61 5.36
C LYS A 34 6.28 21.71 4.97
N GLY A 35 6.56 21.97 3.69
CA GLY A 35 7.92 22.21 3.18
C GLY A 35 8.59 21.06 2.43
N ASN A 36 7.85 20.13 1.83
CA ASN A 36 8.40 19.06 0.97
C ASN A 36 9.48 18.20 1.65
N GLN A 37 9.35 17.95 2.95
CA GLN A 37 10.32 17.12 3.63
C GLN A 37 10.16 15.66 3.18
N PRO A 38 11.24 15.00 2.73
CA PRO A 38 11.15 13.63 2.24
C PRO A 38 10.74 12.69 3.38
N LEU A 39 9.67 11.93 3.14
CA LEU A 39 9.21 10.87 4.02
C LEU A 39 10.18 9.68 3.90
N ARG A 40 11.19 9.65 4.78
CA ARG A 40 12.27 8.66 4.69
C ARG A 40 11.92 7.33 5.35
N VAL A 41 11.88 7.30 6.68
CA VAL A 41 11.71 6.06 7.45
C VAL A 41 10.27 5.52 7.30
N PHE A 42 10.14 4.21 7.12
CA PHE A 42 8.90 3.45 6.83
C PHE A 42 8.39 3.54 5.39
N VAL A 43 8.94 4.42 4.54
CA VAL A 43 8.45 4.66 3.18
C VAL A 43 9.54 4.37 2.16
N THR A 44 10.55 5.23 2.06
CA THR A 44 11.68 5.03 1.15
C THR A 44 12.83 4.26 1.81
N GLU A 45 12.93 4.34 3.13
CA GLU A 45 13.95 3.71 3.96
C GLU A 45 13.33 2.75 5.00
N PRO A 46 13.94 1.57 5.22
CA PRO A 46 13.43 0.63 6.20
C PRO A 46 13.59 1.17 7.62
N PHE A 47 12.57 0.96 8.45
CA PHE A 47 12.70 1.09 9.89
C PHE A 47 13.55 -0.05 10.45
N VAL A 48 14.74 0.30 10.92
CA VAL A 48 15.73 -0.62 11.51
C VAL A 48 16.11 -0.27 12.95
N ASN A 49 15.68 0.89 13.47
CA ASN A 49 16.08 1.37 14.79
C ASN A 49 15.14 0.89 15.89
N TYR A 50 15.44 -0.29 16.44
CA TYR A 50 14.62 -0.94 17.45
C TYR A 50 14.72 -0.30 18.86
N LYS A 51 15.80 0.44 19.16
CA LYS A 51 16.04 1.00 20.52
C LYS A 51 14.96 2.00 20.97
N LYS A 52 14.35 2.73 20.03
CA LYS A 52 13.21 3.65 20.28
C LYS A 52 11.97 3.23 19.49
N GLY A 53 11.87 1.94 19.14
CA GLY A 53 10.94 1.47 18.12
C GLY A 53 9.48 1.73 18.45
N LEU A 54 9.04 1.42 19.67
CA LEU A 54 7.65 1.63 20.08
C LEU A 54 7.20 3.09 19.97
N LYS A 55 8.07 4.03 20.38
CA LYS A 55 7.80 5.47 20.27
C LYS A 55 7.72 5.90 18.80
N LEU A 56 8.65 5.45 17.97
CA LEU A 56 8.67 5.78 16.55
C LEU A 56 7.45 5.21 15.81
N LEU A 57 7.06 3.97 16.11
CA LEU A 57 5.87 3.33 15.52
C LEU A 57 4.59 4.05 15.94
N ARG A 58 4.42 4.38 17.23
CA ARG A 58 3.27 5.15 17.72
C ARG A 58 3.20 6.53 17.08
N ASN A 59 4.31 7.25 17.05
CA ASN A 59 4.39 8.57 16.43
C ASN A 59 4.06 8.51 14.93
N HIS A 60 4.55 7.50 14.20
CA HIS A 60 4.20 7.32 12.79
C HIS A 60 2.69 7.08 12.63
N GLY A 61 2.13 6.17 13.41
CA GLY A 61 0.71 5.82 13.39
C GLY A 61 -0.22 6.99 13.72
N SER A 62 0.25 7.97 14.50
CA SER A 62 -0.52 9.17 14.87
C SER A 62 -0.37 10.33 13.89
N THR A 63 0.41 10.21 12.82
CA THR A 63 0.59 11.31 11.86
C THR A 63 -0.59 11.44 10.91
N ASP A 64 -1.00 12.67 10.59
CA ASP A 64 -2.06 12.94 9.60
C ASP A 64 -1.73 12.36 8.23
N TYR A 65 -0.44 12.39 7.86
CA TYR A 65 0.08 11.73 6.66
C TYR A 65 -0.31 10.25 6.62
N HIS A 66 -0.04 9.52 7.70
CA HIS A 66 -0.35 8.10 7.79
C HIS A 66 -1.86 7.85 7.74
N GLN A 67 -2.66 8.67 8.44
CA GLN A 67 -4.11 8.57 8.42
C GLN A 67 -4.68 8.79 7.02
N LEU A 68 -4.21 9.82 6.30
CA LEU A 68 -4.60 10.06 4.91
C LEU A 68 -4.24 8.88 3.98
N CYS A 69 -3.10 8.23 4.20
CA CYS A 69 -2.72 7.04 3.43
C CYS A 69 -3.64 5.85 3.74
N ILE A 70 -4.05 5.68 4.99
CA ILE A 70 -5.04 4.67 5.38
C ILE A 70 -6.38 4.94 4.71
N GLU A 71 -6.85 6.19 4.71
CA GLU A 71 -8.10 6.58 4.06
C GLU A 71 -8.07 6.29 2.55
N LYS A 72 -6.98 6.68 1.87
CA LYS A 72 -6.78 6.37 0.45
C LYS A 72 -6.75 4.86 0.19
N GLY A 73 -6.06 4.10 1.04
CA GLY A 73 -6.03 2.64 0.94
C GLY A 73 -7.40 2.00 1.16
N SER A 74 -8.17 2.51 2.13
CA SER A 74 -9.54 2.07 2.39
C SER A 74 -10.45 2.35 1.20
N ALA A 75 -10.42 3.57 0.66
CA ALA A 75 -11.19 3.95 -0.51
C ALA A 75 -10.83 3.10 -1.73
N PHE A 76 -9.54 2.81 -1.94
CA PHE A 76 -9.08 1.91 -2.99
C PHE A 76 -9.66 0.50 -2.83
N LEU A 77 -9.60 -0.08 -1.63
CA LEU A 77 -10.14 -1.42 -1.36
C LEU A 77 -11.66 -1.47 -1.53
N GLN A 78 -12.38 -0.46 -1.04
CA GLN A 78 -13.83 -0.35 -1.23
C GLN A 78 -14.19 -0.30 -2.71
N ASN A 79 -13.50 0.55 -3.48
CA ASN A 79 -13.71 0.65 -4.92
C ASN A 79 -13.41 -0.67 -5.64
N PHE A 80 -12.29 -1.31 -5.31
CA PHE A 80 -11.89 -2.58 -5.89
C PHE A 80 -12.94 -3.68 -5.62
N ASN A 81 -13.38 -3.81 -4.37
CA ASN A 81 -14.38 -4.81 -3.96
C ASN A 81 -15.76 -4.54 -4.58
N ALA A 82 -16.10 -3.28 -4.86
CA ALA A 82 -17.31 -2.91 -5.59
C ALA A 82 -17.23 -3.16 -7.12
N GLY A 83 -16.16 -3.79 -7.61
CA GLY A 83 -15.95 -4.08 -9.03
C GLY A 83 -15.10 -3.05 -9.78
N GLY A 84 -14.54 -2.07 -9.07
CA GLY A 84 -13.72 -0.98 -9.59
C GLY A 84 -14.53 0.14 -10.24
N SER A 85 -14.00 1.37 -10.21
CA SER A 85 -14.50 2.47 -11.03
C SER A 85 -14.42 2.07 -12.50
N LYS A 86 -15.58 1.86 -13.14
CA LYS A 86 -15.62 1.56 -14.58
C LYS A 86 -15.40 2.86 -15.33
N SER A 87 -14.40 2.89 -16.21
CA SER A 87 -14.31 3.98 -17.18
C SER A 87 -15.57 3.99 -18.05
N ILE A 88 -15.95 5.17 -18.56
CA ILE A 88 -17.10 5.31 -19.46
C ILE A 88 -16.99 4.35 -20.65
N SER A 89 -15.78 4.17 -21.18
CA SER A 89 -15.49 3.21 -22.25
C SER A 89 -15.84 1.76 -21.88
N ILE A 90 -15.53 1.32 -20.66
CA ILE A 90 -15.86 -0.04 -20.18
C ILE A 90 -17.36 -0.21 -19.95
N MET A 91 -18.08 0.87 -19.64
CA MET A 91 -19.53 0.81 -19.42
C MET A 91 -20.33 0.68 -20.72
N ILE A 92 -19.82 1.23 -21.82
CA ILE A 92 -20.55 1.33 -23.10
C ILE A 92 -20.09 0.26 -24.11
N ASP A 93 -18.82 -0.17 -24.06
CA ASP A 93 -18.27 -1.14 -25.01
C ASP A 93 -18.07 -2.54 -24.39
N ASP A 94 -18.97 -3.46 -24.74
CA ASP A 94 -18.95 -4.85 -24.26
C ASP A 94 -17.67 -5.61 -24.65
N LYS A 95 -17.09 -5.28 -25.81
CA LYS A 95 -15.82 -5.87 -26.26
C LYS A 95 -14.66 -5.46 -25.36
N THR A 96 -14.53 -4.17 -25.06
CA THR A 96 -13.52 -3.64 -24.13
C THR A 96 -13.71 -4.25 -22.74
N LYS A 97 -14.95 -4.36 -22.26
CA LYS A 97 -15.25 -5.02 -20.97
C LYS A 97 -14.73 -6.46 -20.93
N LYS A 98 -15.05 -7.28 -21.94
CA LYS A 98 -14.59 -8.68 -22.04
C LYS A 98 -13.06 -8.79 -22.07
N ILE A 99 -12.38 -7.90 -22.78
CA ILE A 99 -10.91 -7.88 -22.85
C ILE A 99 -10.32 -7.57 -21.47
N VAL A 100 -10.85 -6.55 -20.77
CA VAL A 100 -10.39 -6.18 -19.43
C VAL A 100 -10.59 -7.34 -18.44
N GLU A 101 -11.75 -8.01 -18.48
CA GLU A 101 -12.04 -9.15 -17.61
C GLU A 101 -11.11 -10.34 -17.90
N ALA A 102 -10.89 -10.68 -19.17
CA ALA A 102 -9.96 -11.75 -19.56
C ALA A 102 -8.51 -11.45 -19.14
N ASN A 103 -8.07 -10.20 -19.29
CA ASN A 103 -6.73 -9.79 -18.88
C ASN A 103 -6.56 -9.86 -17.35
N LYS A 104 -7.57 -9.44 -16.56
CA LYS A 104 -7.55 -9.60 -15.09
C LYS A 104 -7.40 -11.07 -14.67
N GLN A 105 -8.12 -11.98 -15.33
CA GLN A 105 -8.00 -13.42 -15.07
C GLN A 105 -6.60 -13.95 -15.41
N ARG A 106 -6.00 -13.50 -16.51
CA ARG A 106 -4.63 -13.88 -16.92
C ARG A 106 -3.54 -13.35 -15.99
N LEU A 107 -3.71 -12.17 -15.41
CA LEU A 107 -2.76 -11.60 -14.46
C LEU A 107 -2.72 -12.36 -13.12
N THR A 108 -3.84 -12.96 -12.71
CA THR A 108 -3.94 -13.68 -11.43
C THR A 108 -2.91 -14.82 -11.27
N PRO A 109 -2.79 -15.79 -12.21
CA PRO A 109 -1.77 -16.84 -12.10
C PRO A 109 -0.34 -16.28 -12.20
N ILE A 110 -0.11 -15.26 -13.04
CA ILE A 110 1.22 -14.62 -13.15
C ILE A 110 1.67 -14.07 -11.81
N ILE A 111 0.81 -13.32 -11.12
CA ILE A 111 1.08 -12.76 -9.79
C ILE A 111 1.30 -13.90 -8.77
N LYS A 112 0.46 -14.94 -8.79
CA LYS A 112 0.63 -16.10 -7.89
C LYS A 112 1.97 -16.81 -8.09
N THR A 113 2.41 -16.97 -9.34
CA THR A 113 3.72 -17.55 -9.66
C THR A 113 4.85 -16.66 -9.16
N ILE A 114 4.78 -15.34 -9.33
CA ILE A 114 5.79 -14.41 -8.79
C ILE A 114 5.87 -14.51 -7.26
N ILE A 115 4.72 -14.61 -6.57
CA ILE A 115 4.69 -14.78 -5.11
C ILE A 115 5.26 -16.14 -4.67
N PHE A 116 4.98 -17.21 -5.43
CA PHE A 116 5.46 -18.55 -5.12
C PHE A 116 6.97 -18.72 -5.37
N CYS A 117 7.48 -18.11 -6.43
CA CYS A 117 8.89 -18.19 -6.83
C CYS A 117 9.78 -17.12 -6.18
N GLY A 118 9.19 -16.17 -5.45
CA GLY A 118 9.88 -15.04 -4.82
C GLY A 118 10.38 -15.30 -3.41
#